data_AF-A0A4Y7J4Y0-F1
#
_entry.id   AF-A0A4Y7J4Y0-F1
#
_cell.length_a   1.000
_cell.length_b   1.000
_cell.length_c   1.000
_cell.angle_alpha   90.00
_cell.angle_beta   90.00
_cell.angle_gamma   90.00
#
_symmetry.space_group_name_H-M   'P 1'
#
loop_
_entity.id
_entity.type
_entity.pdbx_description
1 polymer ?
#
loop_
_entity_poly.entity_id
_entity_poly.type
_entity_poly.pdbx_seq_one_letter_code
_entity_poly.pdbx_strand_id
1 'polypeptide(L)'
;MGLSPEHSASNLYCCEDVGDLGIWDNDTWISDLNLPLDFSEEINDDDDVEDDNNSLIDWLIDSEIHHIPLPDYLQRIRDHSIDPISRQNAINWILKVHEHYHFIPVTAYLTVNYLDRFLSSYPLPDGNGWPLQLLSVACLSLAAKMEELKVPHLIDLQNSEPKYVFNSSMILRMELLVMSNLKWRLRSVTPFDYLDYFVSKHPSSLGSPRNVFFTRTFSRASDLIFGTIRVTDFLSYSPSIIAAAAVILASGGGIDLSVADDQKSVTYYDKVNKVIHFSDIFSPFFPLDSITMW
;
A
#
# COMPACT_ATOMS: atom_id res chain seq x y z
N MET A 1 -8.38 -4.43 -75.41
CA MET A 1 -8.86 -3.05 -75.17
C MET A 1 -9.21 -3.01 -73.69
N GLY A 2 -8.30 -2.62 -72.77
CA GLY A 2 -7.72 -1.29 -72.55
C GLY A 2 -8.59 -0.59 -71.48
N LEU A 3 -8.15 -0.02 -70.36
CA LEU A 3 -6.85 0.40 -69.80
C LEU A 3 -7.02 0.52 -68.26
N SER A 4 -5.94 0.33 -67.48
CA SER A 4 -5.79 0.86 -66.09
C SER A 4 -5.44 2.36 -66.11
N PRO A 5 -5.42 3.09 -64.97
CA PRO A 5 -4.22 3.17 -64.10
C PRO A 5 -4.53 3.22 -62.58
N GLU A 6 -3.78 2.49 -61.74
CA GLU A 6 -2.63 2.91 -60.90
C GLU A 6 -2.94 3.66 -59.58
N HIS A 7 -2.44 3.09 -58.47
CA HIS A 7 -1.56 3.69 -57.45
C HIS A 7 -1.21 2.56 -56.45
N SER A 8 -0.04 1.93 -56.56
CA SER A 8 1.29 2.32 -56.06
C SER A 8 1.52 1.96 -54.58
N ALA A 9 2.59 1.20 -54.41
CA ALA A 9 3.01 0.46 -53.23
C ALA A 9 3.77 1.31 -52.21
N SER A 10 3.92 0.80 -50.99
CA SER A 10 5.18 0.87 -50.26
C SER A 10 5.30 -0.31 -49.30
N ASN A 11 6.16 -1.26 -49.70
CA ASN A 11 6.84 -2.18 -48.80
C ASN A 11 7.68 -1.36 -47.81
N LEU A 12 7.77 -1.81 -46.55
CA LEU A 12 9.07 -1.81 -45.89
C LEU A 12 9.12 -2.93 -44.84
N TYR A 13 9.91 -3.93 -45.17
CA TYR A 13 10.41 -4.98 -44.29
C TYR A 13 11.72 -4.45 -43.69
N CYS A 14 11.90 -4.55 -42.37
CA CYS A 14 13.22 -4.55 -41.76
C CYS A 14 13.18 -5.47 -40.52
N CYS A 15 13.87 -6.60 -40.64
CA CYS A 15 14.42 -7.32 -39.51
C CYS A 15 15.52 -6.47 -38.87
N GLU A 16 15.57 -6.44 -37.54
CA GLU A 16 16.83 -6.41 -36.81
C GLU A 16 16.78 -7.48 -35.73
N ASP A 17 17.89 -8.20 -35.61
CA ASP A 17 18.11 -9.38 -34.79
C ASP A 17 19.25 -9.06 -33.81
N VAL A 18 19.22 -9.79 -32.68
CA VAL A 18 20.29 -9.98 -31.69
C VAL A 18 20.58 -8.85 -30.69
N GLY A 19 20.20 -9.13 -29.44
CA GLY A 19 21.16 -9.24 -28.34
C GLY A 19 21.27 -8.06 -27.38
N ASP A 20 20.55 -8.15 -26.26
CA ASP A 20 21.17 -7.93 -24.95
C ASP A 20 20.33 -8.59 -23.85
N LEU A 21 20.88 -9.61 -23.20
CA LEU A 21 20.36 -10.16 -21.94
C LEU A 21 20.92 -9.29 -20.83
N GLY A 22 20.22 -8.18 -20.56
CA GLY A 22 20.47 -7.35 -19.40
C GLY A 22 20.00 -8.04 -18.13
N ILE A 23 20.94 -8.35 -17.24
CA ILE A 23 20.74 -8.73 -15.85
C ILE A 23 19.90 -7.63 -15.19
N TRP A 24 18.73 -7.96 -14.65
CA TRP A 24 17.96 -7.03 -13.84
C TRP A 24 18.60 -6.94 -12.45
N ASP A 25 19.39 -5.89 -12.24
CA ASP A 25 19.77 -5.42 -10.91
C ASP A 25 18.54 -4.88 -10.18
N ASN A 26 18.46 -5.18 -8.88
CA ASN A 26 17.24 -5.25 -8.08
C ASN A 26 16.86 -3.96 -7.31
N ASP A 27 17.37 -2.77 -7.66
CA ASP A 27 17.28 -1.59 -6.76
C ASP A 27 16.68 -0.31 -7.38
N THR A 28 15.90 -0.39 -8.47
CA THR A 28 15.54 0.82 -9.25
C THR A 28 14.16 1.44 -8.95
N TRP A 29 13.34 0.85 -8.08
CA TRP A 29 11.98 1.36 -7.81
C TRP A 29 11.93 2.73 -7.09
N ILE A 30 13.04 3.20 -6.52
CA ILE A 30 13.15 4.52 -5.87
C ILE A 30 13.43 5.65 -6.90
N SER A 31 13.84 5.32 -8.12
CA SER A 31 14.29 6.30 -9.14
C SER A 31 13.16 6.90 -9.99
N ASP A 32 12.04 6.18 -10.13
CA ASP A 32 11.04 6.46 -11.16
C ASP A 32 9.82 7.26 -10.67
N LEU A 33 9.83 7.75 -9.42
CA LEU A 33 8.84 8.69 -8.90
C LEU A 33 9.12 10.17 -9.26
N ASN A 34 10.07 10.44 -10.16
CA ASN A 34 10.23 11.77 -10.75
C ASN A 34 9.09 12.07 -11.74
N LEU A 35 7.95 12.53 -11.21
CA LEU A 35 7.00 13.31 -12.01
C LEU A 35 7.71 14.53 -12.62
N PRO A 36 7.51 14.85 -13.91
CA PRO A 36 8.06 16.06 -14.49
C PRO A 36 7.21 17.26 -14.04
N LEU A 37 7.67 17.97 -13.01
CA LEU A 37 7.24 19.34 -12.75
C LEU A 37 8.25 20.29 -13.39
N ASP A 38 8.02 20.61 -14.66
CA ASP A 38 8.62 21.78 -15.30
C ASP A 38 7.80 23.01 -14.89
N PHE A 39 8.18 23.63 -13.77
CA PHE A 39 7.89 25.03 -13.48
C PHE A 39 9.19 25.65 -12.96
N SER A 40 9.96 26.17 -13.90
CA SER A 40 11.05 27.09 -13.61
C SER A 40 10.47 28.45 -13.22
N GLU A 41 10.12 28.61 -11.94
CA GLU A 41 10.06 29.92 -11.29
C GLU A 41 10.92 29.87 -10.03
N GLU A 42 11.95 30.71 -10.02
CA GLU A 42 12.69 31.08 -8.82
C GLU A 42 11.69 31.67 -7.81
N ILE A 43 11.36 30.95 -6.74
CA ILE A 43 10.56 31.48 -5.63
C ILE A 43 11.40 31.45 -4.36
N ASN A 44 11.53 32.66 -3.79
CA ASN A 44 12.14 32.96 -2.51
C ASN A 44 11.23 32.50 -1.34
N ASP A 45 11.90 32.24 -0.21
CA ASP A 45 11.42 32.20 1.17
C ASP A 45 10.67 30.94 1.68
N ASP A 46 11.35 30.23 2.58
CA ASP A 46 11.12 28.91 3.19
C ASP A 46 9.93 28.78 4.19
N ASP A 47 8.95 29.70 4.22
CA ASP A 47 7.90 29.70 5.27
C ASP A 47 6.50 29.20 4.82
N ASP A 48 6.19 29.14 3.51
CA ASP A 48 4.82 28.84 3.03
C ASP A 48 4.52 27.32 2.83
N VAL A 49 5.53 26.45 2.71
CA VAL A 49 5.33 25.01 2.44
C VAL A 49 4.93 24.22 3.70
N GLU A 50 5.24 24.74 4.89
CA GLU A 50 4.97 24.02 6.14
C GLU A 50 3.50 24.04 6.57
N ASP A 51 2.77 25.11 6.26
CA ASP A 51 1.35 25.25 6.63
C ASP A 51 0.45 24.31 5.80
N ASP A 52 0.76 24.17 4.51
CA ASP A 52 0.05 23.27 3.57
C ASP A 52 0.16 21.79 3.98
N ASN A 53 1.36 21.34 4.40
CA ASN A 53 1.58 19.96 4.83
C ASN A 53 0.82 19.61 6.13
N ASN A 54 0.74 20.54 7.08
CA ASN A 54 -0.03 20.32 8.30
C ASN A 54 -1.54 20.24 8.02
N SER A 55 -2.04 21.09 7.12
CA SER A 55 -3.44 21.05 6.66
C SER A 55 -3.81 19.73 5.97
N LEU A 56 -2.90 19.18 5.16
CA LEU A 56 -3.07 17.87 4.52
C LEU A 56 -3.14 16.73 5.55
N ILE A 57 -2.25 16.74 6.55
CA ILE A 57 -2.21 15.68 7.57
C ILE A 57 -3.46 15.71 8.45
N ASP A 58 -3.93 16.90 8.84
CA ASP A 58 -5.19 17.05 9.59
C ASP A 58 -6.37 16.46 8.79
N TRP A 59 -6.43 16.72 7.47
CA TRP A 59 -7.44 16.12 6.60
C TRP A 59 -7.33 14.60 6.49
N LEU A 60 -6.11 14.05 6.40
CA LEU A 60 -5.88 12.60 6.37
C LEU A 60 -6.38 11.95 7.66
N ILE A 61 -6.06 12.53 8.82
CA ILE A 61 -6.49 12.05 10.15
C ILE A 61 -8.02 12.04 10.26
N ASP A 62 -8.68 13.13 9.88
CA ASP A 62 -10.14 13.22 9.89
C ASP A 62 -10.80 12.19 8.96
N SER A 63 -10.10 11.77 7.91
CA SER A 63 -10.58 10.83 6.90
C SER A 63 -10.37 9.36 7.27
N GLU A 64 -9.53 9.02 8.25
CA GLU A 64 -9.18 7.63 8.59
C GLU A 64 -10.38 6.77 8.96
N ILE A 65 -11.32 7.36 9.70
CA ILE A 65 -12.51 6.67 10.21
C ILE A 65 -13.40 6.13 9.09
N HIS A 66 -13.27 6.64 7.87
CA HIS A 66 -14.04 6.20 6.70
C HIS A 66 -13.35 5.05 5.94
N HIS A 67 -12.12 4.73 6.31
CA HIS A 67 -11.22 3.80 5.62
C HIS A 67 -10.76 2.65 6.51
N ILE A 68 -11.36 2.50 7.69
CA ILE A 68 -11.16 1.34 8.58
C ILE A 68 -12.40 0.41 8.58
N PRO A 69 -12.25 -0.87 8.91
CA PRO A 69 -13.37 -1.80 9.08
C PRO A 69 -14.33 -1.36 10.20
N LEU A 70 -15.54 -1.95 10.22
CA LEU A 70 -16.48 -1.71 11.33
C LEU A 70 -15.89 -2.14 12.69
N PRO A 71 -16.20 -1.44 13.80
CA PRO A 71 -15.56 -1.68 15.10
C PRO A 71 -15.71 -3.10 15.67
N ASP A 72 -16.75 -3.82 15.29
CA ASP A 72 -17.03 -5.19 15.75
C ASP A 72 -16.30 -6.27 14.92
N TYR A 73 -15.64 -5.89 13.82
CA TYR A 73 -15.01 -6.81 12.88
C TYR A 73 -13.93 -7.66 13.54
N LEU A 74 -13.03 -7.03 14.29
CA LEU A 74 -11.96 -7.75 15.00
C LEU A 74 -12.52 -8.74 16.01
N GLN A 75 -13.58 -8.36 16.72
CA GLN A 75 -14.25 -9.26 17.66
C GLN A 75 -14.89 -10.44 16.93
N ARG A 76 -15.53 -10.21 15.77
CA ARG A 76 -16.11 -11.28 14.94
C ARG A 76 -15.06 -12.25 14.39
N ILE A 77 -13.82 -11.79 14.14
CA ILE A 77 -12.71 -12.70 13.80
C ILE A 77 -12.32 -13.53 15.02
N ARG A 78 -12.17 -12.91 16.19
CA ARG A 78 -11.78 -13.60 17.45
C ARG A 78 -12.82 -14.63 17.91
N ASP A 79 -14.09 -14.33 17.73
CA ASP A 79 -15.21 -15.22 18.07
C ASP A 79 -15.55 -16.20 16.93
N HIS A 80 -14.71 -16.28 15.89
CA HIS A 80 -14.86 -17.18 14.75
C HIS A 80 -16.17 -17.03 13.94
N SER A 81 -16.87 -15.90 14.08
CA SER A 81 -18.00 -15.55 13.22
C SER A 81 -17.54 -15.23 11.79
N ILE A 82 -16.30 -14.77 11.66
CA ILE A 82 -15.56 -14.68 10.39
C ILE A 82 -14.36 -15.60 10.56
N ASP A 83 -14.21 -16.58 9.66
CA ASP A 83 -13.16 -17.58 9.80
C ASP A 83 -11.75 -16.95 9.65
N PRO A 84 -10.95 -16.89 10.73
CA PRO A 84 -9.61 -16.31 10.68
C PRO A 84 -8.68 -17.07 9.73
N ILE A 85 -8.86 -18.38 9.58
CA ILE A 85 -8.02 -19.22 8.72
C ILE A 85 -8.29 -18.87 7.26
N SER A 86 -9.56 -18.78 6.87
CA SER A 86 -9.94 -18.35 5.53
C SER A 86 -9.43 -16.95 5.20
N ARG A 87 -9.54 -15.98 6.13
CA ARG A 87 -8.94 -14.64 5.96
C ARG A 87 -7.43 -14.71 5.76
N GLN A 88 -6.72 -15.48 6.59
CA GLN A 88 -5.27 -15.63 6.46
C GLN A 88 -4.85 -16.28 5.13
N ASN A 89 -5.60 -17.27 4.66
CA ASN A 89 -5.37 -17.89 3.36
C ASN A 89 -5.56 -16.90 2.20
N ALA A 90 -6.58 -16.03 2.28
CA ALA A 90 -6.78 -14.97 1.31
C ALA A 90 -5.59 -13.99 1.29
N ILE A 91 -5.12 -13.54 2.45
CA ILE A 91 -3.95 -12.65 2.56
C ILE A 91 -2.70 -13.32 2.00
N ASN A 92 -2.46 -14.59 2.33
CA ASN A 92 -1.32 -15.33 1.79
C ASN A 92 -1.37 -15.43 0.26
N TRP A 93 -2.56 -15.65 -0.32
CA TRP A 93 -2.74 -15.64 -1.76
C TRP A 93 -2.48 -14.25 -2.36
N ILE A 94 -3.00 -13.18 -1.76
CA ILE A 94 -2.76 -11.79 -2.19
C ILE A 94 -1.26 -11.50 -2.24
N LEU A 95 -0.52 -11.91 -1.21
CA LEU A 95 0.92 -11.67 -1.11
C LEU A 95 1.73 -12.46 -2.15
N LYS A 96 1.30 -13.68 -2.49
CA LYS A 96 1.88 -14.44 -3.62
C LYS A 96 1.66 -13.74 -4.96
N VAL A 97 0.47 -13.17 -5.18
CA VAL A 97 0.17 -12.46 -6.43
C VAL A 97 0.96 -11.14 -6.51
N HIS A 98 1.04 -10.41 -5.38
CA HIS A 98 1.88 -9.22 -5.26
C HIS A 98 3.34 -9.52 -5.61
N GLU A 99 3.91 -10.60 -5.07
CA GLU A 99 5.27 -11.05 -5.39
C GLU A 99 5.43 -11.43 -6.87
N HIS A 100 4.45 -12.14 -7.44
CA HIS A 100 4.49 -12.56 -8.84
C HIS A 100 4.48 -11.40 -9.84
N TYR A 101 3.71 -10.34 -9.56
CA TYR A 101 3.58 -9.18 -10.45
C TYR A 101 4.47 -8.00 -10.05
N HIS A 102 5.21 -8.10 -8.95
CA HIS A 102 6.01 -7.01 -8.38
C HIS A 102 5.18 -5.73 -8.18
N PHE A 103 3.96 -5.89 -7.68
CA PHE A 103 3.13 -4.74 -7.31
C PHE A 103 3.77 -3.93 -6.19
N ILE A 104 3.44 -2.64 -6.12
CA ILE A 104 3.92 -1.80 -5.03
C ILE A 104 3.26 -2.24 -3.71
N PRO A 105 3.93 -2.08 -2.55
CA PRO A 105 3.41 -2.50 -1.24
C PRO A 105 2.01 -1.95 -0.92
N VAL A 106 1.75 -0.71 -1.36
CA VAL A 106 0.45 -0.02 -1.18
C VAL A 106 -0.68 -0.80 -1.85
N THR A 107 -0.46 -1.41 -3.02
CA THR A 107 -1.47 -2.20 -3.74
C THR A 107 -1.94 -3.41 -2.93
N ALA A 108 -1.00 -4.15 -2.34
CA ALA A 108 -1.33 -5.27 -1.46
C ALA A 108 -2.01 -4.81 -0.16
N TYR A 109 -1.56 -3.69 0.41
CA TYR A 109 -2.20 -3.10 1.59
C TYR A 109 -3.65 -2.69 1.32
N LEU A 110 -3.90 -1.98 0.23
CA LEU A 110 -5.24 -1.57 -0.20
C LEU A 110 -6.12 -2.78 -0.50
N THR A 111 -5.57 -3.83 -1.10
CA THR A 111 -6.30 -5.08 -1.33
C THR A 111 -6.85 -5.65 -0.02
N VAL A 112 -6.02 -5.71 1.03
CA VAL A 112 -6.44 -6.20 2.35
C VAL A 112 -7.36 -5.22 3.06
N ASN A 113 -7.15 -3.91 2.91
CA ASN A 113 -8.06 -2.88 3.39
C ASN A 113 -9.48 -3.05 2.81
N TYR A 114 -9.59 -3.23 1.50
CA TYR A 114 -10.88 -3.45 0.82
C TYR A 114 -11.53 -4.76 1.29
N LEU A 115 -10.74 -5.83 1.39
CA LEU A 115 -11.19 -7.14 1.86
C LEU A 115 -11.80 -7.02 3.27
N ASP A 116 -11.07 -6.43 4.21
CA ASP A 116 -11.48 -6.33 5.61
C ASP A 116 -12.68 -5.41 5.79
N ARG A 117 -12.71 -4.26 5.10
CA ARG A 117 -13.87 -3.35 5.12
C ARG A 117 -15.11 -4.02 4.53
N PHE A 118 -14.96 -4.77 3.44
CA PHE A 118 -16.06 -5.51 2.86
C PHE A 118 -16.61 -6.58 3.81
N LEU A 119 -15.73 -7.45 4.35
CA LEU A 119 -16.11 -8.50 5.30
C LEU A 119 -16.69 -7.94 6.61
N SER A 120 -16.29 -6.73 6.98
CA SER A 120 -16.88 -6.06 8.14
C SER A 120 -18.34 -5.71 7.95
N SER A 121 -18.81 -5.40 6.73
CA SER A 121 -20.19 -4.94 6.53
C SER A 121 -21.07 -5.87 5.71
N TYR A 122 -20.46 -6.87 5.05
CA TYR A 122 -21.15 -7.77 4.13
C TYR A 122 -20.88 -9.25 4.46
N PRO A 123 -21.91 -10.01 4.89
CA PRO A 123 -21.75 -11.44 5.10
C PRO A 123 -21.62 -12.16 3.76
N LEU A 124 -20.57 -12.97 3.61
CA LEU A 124 -20.42 -13.83 2.45
C LEU A 124 -21.30 -15.09 2.58
N PRO A 125 -21.82 -15.61 1.45
CA PRO A 125 -22.56 -16.86 1.48
C PRO A 125 -21.65 -18.04 1.83
N ASP A 126 -22.21 -19.07 2.45
CA ASP A 126 -21.52 -20.35 2.63
C ASP A 126 -21.25 -20.98 1.27
N GLY A 127 -19.96 -21.19 0.98
CA GLY A 127 -19.54 -21.58 -0.37
C GLY A 127 -18.20 -22.31 -0.40
N ASN A 128 -17.83 -23.05 0.64
CA ASN A 128 -16.56 -23.82 0.67
C ASN A 128 -15.30 -22.97 0.37
N GLY A 129 -15.37 -21.66 0.63
CA GLY A 129 -14.30 -20.68 0.44
C GLY A 129 -14.26 -19.97 -0.93
N TRP A 130 -15.04 -20.40 -1.95
CA TRP A 130 -15.03 -19.71 -3.25
C TRP A 130 -15.46 -18.24 -3.20
N PRO A 131 -16.47 -17.82 -2.37
CA PRO A 131 -16.88 -16.42 -2.32
C PRO A 131 -15.77 -15.50 -1.81
N LEU A 132 -14.98 -15.97 -0.83
CA LEU A 132 -13.86 -15.22 -0.29
C LEU A 132 -12.72 -15.10 -1.30
N GLN A 133 -12.44 -16.15 -2.07
CA GLN A 133 -11.43 -16.07 -3.12
C GLN A 133 -11.86 -15.10 -4.23
N LEU A 134 -13.13 -15.15 -4.65
CA LEU A 134 -13.67 -14.20 -5.62
C LEU A 134 -13.58 -12.76 -5.11
N LEU A 135 -13.92 -12.53 -3.83
CA LEU A 135 -13.77 -11.24 -3.16
C LEU A 135 -12.30 -10.77 -3.19
N SER A 136 -11.36 -11.67 -2.88
CA SER A 136 -9.92 -11.36 -2.85
C SER A 136 -9.40 -10.96 -4.23
N VAL A 137 -9.79 -11.70 -5.29
CA VAL A 137 -9.44 -11.38 -6.69
C VAL A 137 -10.02 -10.01 -7.08
N ALA A 138 -11.27 -9.72 -6.72
CA ALA A 138 -11.91 -8.45 -7.03
C ALA A 138 -11.26 -7.27 -6.28
N CYS A 139 -10.95 -7.43 -4.99
CA CYS A 139 -10.25 -6.42 -4.21
C CYS A 139 -8.86 -6.13 -4.78
N LEU A 140 -8.13 -7.18 -5.18
CA LEU A 140 -6.80 -7.04 -5.76
C LEU A 140 -6.85 -6.33 -7.11
N SER A 141 -7.83 -6.68 -7.96
CA SER A 141 -7.98 -5.99 -9.24
C SER A 141 -8.33 -4.52 -9.07
N LEU A 142 -9.19 -4.19 -8.10
CA LEU A 142 -9.51 -2.80 -7.78
C LEU A 142 -8.28 -2.05 -7.27
N ALA A 143 -7.50 -2.63 -6.35
CA ALA A 143 -6.29 -1.99 -5.83
C ALA A 143 -5.26 -1.77 -6.94
N ALA A 144 -5.02 -2.77 -7.78
CA ALA A 144 -4.11 -2.65 -8.92
C ALA A 144 -4.56 -1.54 -9.88
N LYS A 145 -5.86 -1.40 -10.15
CA LYS A 145 -6.39 -0.30 -10.98
C LYS A 145 -6.24 1.09 -10.36
N MET A 146 -6.10 1.18 -9.03
CA MET A 146 -5.92 2.45 -8.33
C MET A 146 -4.45 2.87 -8.29
N GLU A 147 -3.53 1.91 -8.14
CA GLU A 147 -2.13 2.20 -7.80
C GLU A 147 -1.12 1.84 -8.91
N GLU A 148 -1.41 0.84 -9.74
CA GLU A 148 -0.43 0.30 -10.68
C GLU A 148 -0.51 0.97 -12.05
N LEU A 149 0.65 1.27 -12.64
CA LEU A 149 0.74 1.79 -14.01
C LEU A 149 0.30 0.76 -15.06
N LYS A 150 0.53 -0.52 -14.78
CA LYS A 150 0.21 -1.64 -15.68
C LYS A 150 -0.56 -2.70 -14.90
N VAL A 151 -1.86 -2.79 -15.20
CA VAL A 151 -2.74 -3.77 -14.58
C VAL A 151 -2.85 -5.01 -15.47
N PRO A 152 -2.53 -6.22 -14.96
CA PRO A 152 -2.78 -7.47 -15.68
C PRO A 152 -4.25 -7.66 -16.03
N HIS A 153 -4.54 -8.49 -17.04
CA HIS A 153 -5.92 -8.86 -17.31
C HIS A 153 -6.52 -9.69 -16.16
N LEU A 154 -7.84 -9.61 -15.98
CA LEU A 154 -8.56 -10.28 -14.87
C LEU A 154 -8.35 -11.79 -14.80
N ILE A 155 -8.18 -12.44 -15.96
CA ILE A 155 -7.90 -13.87 -16.02
C ILE A 155 -6.48 -14.14 -15.51
N ASP A 156 -5.52 -13.32 -15.91
CA ASP A 156 -4.12 -13.50 -15.55
C ASP A 156 -3.86 -13.23 -14.07
N LEU A 157 -4.56 -12.24 -13.49
CA LEU A 157 -4.43 -11.87 -12.06
C LEU A 157 -4.66 -13.06 -11.09
N GLN A 158 -5.31 -14.12 -11.56
CA GLN A 158 -5.60 -15.31 -10.77
C GLN A 158 -4.47 -16.36 -10.81
N ASN A 159 -3.39 -16.16 -11.56
CA ASN A 159 -2.41 -17.21 -11.92
C ASN A 159 -1.51 -17.74 -10.79
N SER A 160 -1.67 -17.28 -9.54
CA SER A 160 -0.92 -17.76 -8.37
C SER A 160 -1.60 -18.94 -7.65
N GLU A 161 -1.70 -20.07 -8.33
CA GLU A 161 -2.28 -21.34 -7.81
C GLU A 161 -3.66 -21.16 -7.13
N PRO A 162 -4.66 -20.63 -7.86
CA PRO A 162 -5.97 -20.37 -7.29
C PRO A 162 -6.71 -21.69 -7.01
N LYS A 163 -7.41 -21.78 -5.88
CA LYS A 163 -8.29 -22.93 -5.60
C LYS A 163 -9.48 -22.97 -6.56
N TYR A 164 -9.99 -21.80 -6.95
CA TYR A 164 -11.07 -21.60 -7.90
C TYR A 164 -10.65 -20.58 -8.97
N VAL A 165 -11.02 -20.82 -10.23
CA VAL A 165 -10.80 -19.88 -11.33
C VAL A 165 -12.13 -19.27 -11.75
N PHE A 166 -12.18 -17.95 -11.82
CA PHE A 166 -13.38 -17.19 -12.15
C PHE A 166 -13.26 -16.57 -13.54
N ASN A 167 -14.39 -16.49 -14.25
CA ASN A 167 -14.46 -15.71 -15.49
C ASN A 167 -14.48 -14.20 -15.18
N SER A 168 -14.05 -13.40 -16.15
CA SER A 168 -13.99 -11.93 -16.02
C SER A 168 -15.33 -11.30 -15.65
N SER A 169 -16.45 -11.83 -16.16
CA SER A 169 -17.79 -11.28 -15.84
C SER A 169 -18.15 -11.43 -14.37
N MET A 170 -17.78 -12.54 -13.74
CA MET A 170 -18.00 -12.78 -12.32
C MET A 170 -17.13 -11.86 -11.47
N ILE A 171 -15.86 -11.65 -11.86
CA ILE A 171 -14.94 -10.73 -11.19
C ILE A 171 -15.46 -9.30 -11.28
N LEU A 172 -15.83 -8.83 -12.47
CA LEU A 172 -16.40 -7.48 -12.68
C LEU A 172 -17.65 -7.22 -11.84
N ARG A 173 -18.54 -8.21 -11.71
CA ARG A 173 -19.72 -8.09 -10.82
C ARG A 173 -19.31 -7.95 -9.36
N MET A 174 -18.30 -8.71 -8.94
CA MET A 174 -17.78 -8.63 -7.58
C MET A 174 -17.09 -7.29 -7.33
N GLU A 175 -16.33 -6.77 -8.29
CA GLU A 175 -15.73 -5.43 -8.22
C GLU A 175 -16.80 -4.35 -7.98
N LEU A 176 -17.88 -4.37 -8.77
CA LEU A 176 -19.00 -3.43 -8.59
C LEU A 176 -19.66 -3.56 -7.22
N LEU A 177 -19.80 -4.78 -6.70
CA LEU A 177 -20.33 -5.02 -5.37
C LEU A 177 -19.39 -4.47 -4.29
N VAL A 178 -18.08 -4.70 -4.41
CA VAL A 178 -17.06 -4.14 -3.50
C VAL A 178 -17.10 -2.62 -3.53
N MET A 179 -17.02 -1.99 -4.70
CA MET A 179 -17.08 -0.54 -4.85
C MET A 179 -18.35 0.06 -4.23
N SER A 180 -19.51 -0.57 -4.49
CA SER A 180 -20.79 -0.13 -3.93
C SER A 180 -20.82 -0.24 -2.40
N ASN A 181 -20.34 -1.36 -1.85
CA ASN A 181 -20.28 -1.60 -0.41
C ASN A 181 -19.32 -0.62 0.30
N LEU A 182 -18.17 -0.34 -0.32
CA LEU A 182 -17.19 0.65 0.16
C LEU A 182 -17.60 2.10 -0.16
N LYS A 183 -18.81 2.33 -0.70
CA LYS A 183 -19.33 3.65 -1.08
C LYS A 183 -18.35 4.42 -1.97
N TRP A 184 -17.68 3.71 -2.89
CA TRP A 184 -16.69 4.22 -3.83
C TRP A 184 -15.44 4.86 -3.19
N ARG A 185 -15.22 4.66 -1.89
CA ARG A 185 -14.03 5.13 -1.17
C ARG A 185 -12.86 4.15 -1.33
N LEU A 186 -12.35 4.07 -2.57
CA LEU A 186 -11.21 3.21 -2.91
C LEU A 186 -9.88 3.87 -2.56
N ARG A 187 -9.70 5.17 -2.81
CA ARG A 187 -8.52 5.93 -2.36
C ARG A 187 -8.51 6.06 -0.83
N SER A 188 -8.10 4.98 -0.17
CA SER A 188 -8.18 4.82 1.28
C SER A 188 -6.97 5.45 1.92
N VAL A 189 -7.17 6.11 3.06
CA VAL A 189 -6.03 6.57 3.87
C VAL A 189 -5.32 5.35 4.45
N THR A 190 -4.06 5.19 4.10
CA THR A 190 -3.16 4.12 4.50
C THR A 190 -2.02 4.66 5.36
N PRO A 191 -1.29 3.79 6.09
CA PRO A 191 -0.12 4.24 6.84
C PRO A 191 0.97 4.82 5.94
N PHE A 192 1.04 4.41 4.67
CA PHE A 192 2.02 4.92 3.71
C PHE A 192 1.84 6.41 3.42
N ASP A 193 0.60 6.92 3.45
CA ASP A 193 0.28 8.33 3.19
C ASP A 193 0.92 9.29 4.20
N TYR A 194 1.29 8.79 5.39
CA TYR A 194 1.91 9.59 6.45
C TYR A 194 3.44 9.50 6.48
N LEU A 195 4.06 8.58 5.73
CA LEU A 195 5.48 8.30 5.85
C LEU A 195 6.35 9.51 5.53
N ASP A 196 6.06 10.21 4.44
CA ASP A 196 6.83 11.39 4.04
C ASP A 196 6.85 12.46 5.14
N TYR A 197 5.66 12.79 5.66
CA TYR A 197 5.51 13.75 6.74
C TYR A 197 6.23 13.32 8.02
N PHE A 198 5.99 12.09 8.49
CA PHE A 198 6.56 11.62 9.76
C PHE A 198 8.08 11.44 9.69
N VAL A 199 8.63 10.98 8.57
CA VAL A 199 10.09 10.87 8.40
C VAL A 199 10.71 12.26 8.28
N SER A 200 10.10 13.18 7.53
CA SER A 200 10.60 14.56 7.37
C SER A 200 10.63 15.33 8.69
N LYS A 201 9.60 15.17 9.53
CA LYS A 201 9.49 15.82 10.85
C LYS A 201 10.19 15.05 11.97
N HIS A 202 10.87 13.94 11.69
CA HIS A 202 11.61 13.20 12.71
C HIS A 202 12.83 14.01 13.19
N PRO A 203 13.10 14.13 14.51
CA PRO A 203 14.17 15.01 15.02
C PRO A 203 15.57 14.69 14.48
N SER A 204 15.85 13.40 14.24
CA SER A 204 17.11 12.94 13.63
C SER A 204 17.30 13.34 12.16
N SER A 205 16.26 13.89 11.51
CA SER A 205 16.30 14.42 10.14
C SER A 205 17.15 15.70 10.03
N LEU A 206 17.30 16.47 11.12
CA LEU A 206 18.01 17.75 11.13
C LEU A 206 19.55 17.64 11.05
N GLY A 207 20.14 16.45 11.31
CA GLY A 207 21.60 16.29 11.49
C GLY A 207 22.32 15.40 10.47
N SER A 208 21.60 14.78 9.53
CA SER A 208 22.13 13.85 8.52
C SER A 208 22.11 14.50 7.12
N PRO A 209 22.87 14.02 6.11
CA PRO A 209 22.57 14.37 4.73
C PRO A 209 21.12 13.95 4.47
N ARG A 210 20.22 14.94 4.37
CA ARG A 210 18.75 14.80 4.44
C ARG A 210 18.22 13.58 3.67
N ASN A 211 18.84 13.27 2.54
CA ASN A 211 18.47 12.18 1.65
C ASN A 211 18.74 10.76 2.22
N VAL A 212 19.85 10.52 2.95
CA VAL A 212 20.24 9.15 3.38
C VAL A 212 19.41 8.67 4.56
N PHE A 213 19.21 9.52 5.58
CA PHE A 213 18.33 9.19 6.71
C PHE A 213 16.90 8.99 6.23
N PHE A 214 16.40 9.92 5.40
CA PHE A 214 15.05 9.86 4.88
C PHE A 214 14.81 8.55 4.12
N THR A 215 15.64 8.25 3.12
CA THR A 215 15.49 7.05 2.27
C THR A 215 15.53 5.76 3.11
N ARG A 216 16.50 5.66 4.04
CA ARG A 216 16.64 4.47 4.90
C ARG A 216 15.44 4.29 5.82
N THR A 217 15.03 5.36 6.51
CA THR A 217 13.93 5.29 7.47
C THR A 217 12.61 5.06 6.75
N PHE A 218 12.39 5.72 5.61
CA PHE A 218 11.20 5.54 4.78
C PHE A 218 11.08 4.08 4.30
N SER A 219 12.14 3.52 3.71
CA SER A 219 12.15 2.13 3.24
C SER A 219 11.87 1.16 4.38
N ARG A 220 12.58 1.28 5.51
CA ARG A 220 12.36 0.40 6.67
C ARG A 220 10.96 0.55 7.27
N ALA A 221 10.42 1.76 7.32
CA ALA A 221 9.07 1.99 7.83
C ALA A 221 8.01 1.42 6.88
N SER A 222 8.21 1.55 5.57
CA SER A 222 7.40 0.91 4.54
C SER A 222 7.38 -0.61 4.71
N ASP A 223 8.52 -1.25 4.93
CA ASP A 223 8.60 -2.69 5.16
C ASP A 223 7.86 -3.13 6.43
N LEU A 224 8.00 -2.36 7.52
CA LEU A 224 7.27 -2.59 8.76
C LEU A 224 5.76 -2.49 8.57
N ILE A 225 5.28 -1.44 7.88
CA ILE A 225 3.87 -1.25 7.52
C ILE A 225 3.37 -2.42 6.67
N PHE A 226 4.14 -2.83 5.65
CA PHE A 226 3.78 -3.95 4.82
C PHE A 226 3.66 -5.25 5.62
N GLY A 227 4.55 -5.45 6.59
CA GLY A 227 4.50 -6.56 7.53
C GLY A 227 3.22 -6.63 8.37
N THR A 228 2.57 -5.49 8.67
CA THR A 228 1.35 -5.47 9.49
C THR A 228 0.16 -6.14 8.81
N ILE A 229 0.17 -6.24 7.48
CA ILE A 229 -0.93 -6.83 6.69
C ILE A 229 -1.29 -8.25 7.19
N ARG A 230 -0.30 -9.01 7.65
CA ARG A 230 -0.48 -10.40 8.11
C ARG A 230 -1.03 -10.51 9.53
N VAL A 231 -0.97 -9.44 10.32
CA VAL A 231 -1.22 -9.49 11.76
C VAL A 231 -2.55 -8.83 12.07
N THR A 232 -3.55 -9.64 12.40
CA THR A 232 -4.95 -9.20 12.61
C THR A 232 -5.10 -8.14 13.70
N ASP A 233 -4.26 -8.16 14.75
CA ASP A 233 -4.37 -7.19 15.85
C ASP A 233 -4.11 -5.74 15.41
N PHE A 234 -3.41 -5.53 14.29
CA PHE A 234 -3.20 -4.20 13.72
C PHE A 234 -4.48 -3.52 13.24
N LEU A 235 -5.57 -4.28 13.04
CA LEU A 235 -6.90 -3.72 12.77
C LEU A 235 -7.44 -2.86 13.92
N SER A 236 -6.84 -2.92 15.11
CA SER A 236 -7.21 -2.11 16.27
C SER A 236 -6.63 -0.68 16.23
N TYR A 237 -5.68 -0.40 15.34
CA TYR A 237 -4.96 0.87 15.28
C TYR A 237 -5.30 1.65 14.02
N SER A 238 -5.30 2.97 14.13
CA SER A 238 -5.49 3.83 12.96
C SER A 238 -4.23 3.84 12.06
N PRO A 239 -4.39 4.11 10.75
CA PRO A 239 -3.26 4.16 9.83
C PRO A 239 -2.13 5.11 10.29
N SER A 240 -2.49 6.28 10.81
CA SER A 240 -1.60 7.30 11.35
C SER A 240 -0.79 6.81 12.56
N ILE A 241 -1.38 5.97 13.42
CA ILE A 241 -0.68 5.34 14.55
C ILE A 241 0.32 4.31 14.04
N ILE A 242 -0.07 3.47 13.09
CA ILE A 242 0.80 2.44 12.50
C ILE A 242 2.01 3.10 11.83
N ALA A 243 1.79 4.17 11.07
CA ALA A 243 2.84 4.89 10.36
C ALA A 243 3.88 5.51 11.31
N ALA A 244 3.43 6.23 12.35
CA ALA A 244 4.36 6.80 13.32
C ALA A 244 5.13 5.72 14.09
N ALA A 245 4.46 4.64 14.51
CA ALA A 245 5.14 3.52 15.17
C ALA A 245 6.21 2.90 14.26
N ALA A 246 5.90 2.72 12.96
CA ALA A 246 6.85 2.22 11.98
C ALA A 246 8.06 3.16 11.80
N VAL A 247 7.85 4.48 11.72
CA VAL A 247 8.95 5.46 11.59
C VAL A 247 9.86 5.48 12.82
N ILE A 248 9.30 5.42 14.03
CA ILE A 248 10.07 5.36 15.29
C ILE A 248 10.93 4.09 15.34
N LEU A 249 10.37 2.95 14.97
CA LEU A 249 11.09 1.68 14.96
C LEU A 249 12.17 1.66 13.86
N ALA A 250 11.86 2.21 12.69
CA ALA A 250 12.80 2.33 11.59
C ALA A 250 13.99 3.24 11.92
N SER A 251 13.79 4.28 12.73
CA SER A 251 14.84 5.23 13.13
C SER A 251 15.75 4.74 14.26
N GLY A 252 15.46 3.57 14.86
CA GLY A 252 16.31 2.96 15.90
C GLY A 252 15.74 2.96 17.32
N GLY A 253 14.43 3.21 17.48
CA GLY A 253 13.70 2.88 18.71
C GLY A 253 13.81 3.86 19.88
N GLY A 254 14.29 5.09 19.66
CA GLY A 254 14.33 6.13 20.69
C GLY A 254 14.14 7.52 20.10
N ILE A 255 13.03 8.18 20.44
CA ILE A 255 12.91 9.63 20.28
C ILE A 255 13.41 10.27 21.57
N ASP A 256 14.52 11.00 21.51
CA ASP A 256 14.86 11.97 22.57
C ASP A 256 14.04 13.24 22.30
N LEU A 257 12.86 13.33 22.92
CA LEU A 257 11.90 14.42 22.73
C LEU A 257 12.41 15.79 23.21
N SER A 258 13.61 15.85 23.78
CA SER A 258 14.24 17.09 24.24
C SER A 258 14.75 18.00 23.11
N VAL A 259 14.79 17.52 21.85
CA VAL A 259 15.42 18.21 20.70
C VAL A 259 14.41 18.71 19.66
N ALA A 260 13.13 18.39 19.79
CA ALA A 260 12.13 18.73 18.79
C ALA A 260 11.49 20.11 19.07
N ASP A 261 11.77 21.07 18.19
CA ASP A 261 11.30 22.47 18.30
C ASP A 261 9.84 22.64 17.85
N ASP A 262 9.29 21.65 17.12
CA ASP A 262 7.90 21.63 16.68
C ASP A 262 6.99 20.95 17.71
N GLN A 263 6.28 21.76 18.48
CA GLN A 263 5.35 21.31 19.51
C GLN A 263 4.29 20.34 18.96
N LYS A 264 3.84 20.44 17.70
CA LYS A 264 2.79 19.57 17.15
C LYS A 264 3.28 18.15 16.86
N SER A 265 4.41 17.99 16.16
CA SER A 265 5.02 16.67 15.91
C SER A 265 5.43 15.97 17.21
N VAL A 266 5.99 16.72 18.18
CA VAL A 266 6.23 16.23 19.55
C VAL A 266 4.96 15.72 20.19
N THR A 267 3.85 16.45 20.08
CA THR A 267 2.56 16.03 20.64
C THR A 267 2.03 14.78 19.96
N TYR A 268 2.29 14.59 18.66
CA TYR A 268 1.86 13.42 17.91
C TYR A 268 2.62 12.17 18.37
N TYR A 269 3.95 12.23 18.36
CA TYR A 269 4.80 11.15 18.87
C TYR A 269 4.56 10.88 20.37
N ASP A 270 4.29 11.90 21.18
CA ASP A 270 3.90 11.75 22.58
C ASP A 270 2.55 11.06 22.77
N LYS A 271 1.56 11.34 21.92
CA LYS A 271 0.26 10.65 21.94
C LYS A 271 0.44 9.17 21.59
N VAL A 272 1.22 8.87 20.56
CA VAL A 272 1.54 7.48 20.20
C VAL A 272 2.34 6.81 21.33
N ASN A 273 3.29 7.51 21.96
CA ASN A 273 4.08 7.02 23.10
C ASN A 273 3.25 6.71 24.35
N LYS A 274 2.19 7.47 24.59
CA LYS A 274 1.31 7.29 25.76
C LYS A 274 0.28 6.18 25.58
N VAL A 275 -0.09 5.87 24.34
CA VAL A 275 -1.10 4.85 24.02
C VAL A 275 -0.47 3.45 23.89
N ILE A 276 0.84 3.35 23.67
CA ILE A 276 1.49 2.13 23.18
C ILE A 276 2.88 1.95 23.80
N HIS A 277 3.12 0.84 24.50
CA HIS A 277 4.49 0.35 24.67
C HIS A 277 4.95 -0.20 23.30
N PHE A 278 5.82 0.54 22.59
CA PHE A 278 6.20 0.30 21.19
C PHE A 278 6.75 -1.09 20.88
N SER A 279 7.42 -1.69 21.86
CA SER A 279 7.86 -3.08 21.79
C SER A 279 6.67 -4.02 21.63
N ASP A 280 5.50 -3.70 22.16
CA ASP A 280 4.42 -4.67 22.34
C ASP A 280 3.59 -4.84 21.05
N ILE A 281 3.61 -3.85 20.14
CA ILE A 281 2.90 -3.94 18.85
C ILE A 281 3.67 -4.79 17.84
N PHE A 282 4.99 -4.62 17.75
CA PHE A 282 5.81 -5.28 16.72
C PHE A 282 6.68 -6.43 17.28
N SER A 283 7.14 -6.40 18.54
CA SER A 283 8.02 -7.47 19.09
C SER A 283 7.41 -8.86 19.17
N PRO A 284 6.07 -9.06 19.31
CA PRO A 284 5.51 -10.41 19.25
C PRO A 284 5.57 -11.02 17.83
N PHE A 285 5.69 -10.17 16.81
CA PHE A 285 5.51 -10.55 15.41
C PHE A 285 6.79 -10.41 14.57
N PHE A 286 7.76 -9.61 15.05
CA PHE A 286 9.06 -9.38 14.42
C PHE A 286 10.14 -9.45 15.50
N PRO A 287 10.74 -10.64 15.74
CA PRO A 287 11.92 -10.74 16.58
C PRO A 287 13.02 -9.83 16.00
N LEU A 288 13.70 -9.05 16.85
CA LEU A 288 14.76 -8.11 16.44
C LEU A 288 15.87 -8.77 15.60
N ASP A 289 15.99 -10.10 15.66
CA ASP A 289 16.96 -10.91 14.90
C ASP A 289 16.52 -11.26 13.45
N SER A 290 15.30 -10.93 13.03
CA SER A 290 14.78 -11.24 11.68
C SER A 290 14.87 -10.08 10.68
N ILE A 291 15.38 -8.91 11.09
CA ILE A 291 15.48 -7.70 10.24
C ILE A 291 16.69 -7.75 9.29
N THR A 292 17.53 -8.78 9.34
CA THR A 292 18.72 -8.92 8.46
C THR A 292 18.59 -9.91 7.31
N MET A 293 17.41 -10.53 7.08
CA MET A 293 17.20 -11.44 5.95
C MET A 293 15.77 -11.36 5.40
N TRP A 294 15.43 -10.24 4.78
CA TRP A 294 14.44 -10.12 3.72
C TRP A 294 14.90 -9.04 2.76
#